data_AF-A0A8I1RCP0-F1
#
_entry.id   AF-A0A8I1RCP0-F1
#
_cell.length_a   1.000
_cell.length_b   1.000
_cell.length_c   1.000
_cell.angle_alpha   90.00
_cell.angle_beta   90.00
_cell.angle_gamma   90.00
#
_symmetry.space_group_name_H-M   'P 1'
#
loop_
_entity.id
_entity.type
_entity.pdbx_description
1 polymer ?
#
loop_
_entity_poly.entity_id
_entity_poly.type
_entity_poly.pdbx_seq_one_letter_code
_entity_poly.pdbx_strand_id
1 'polypeptide(L)'
;MTLAPEIADVEKRAYARGYSAGCRRARVEMDAKQRLAAANRAWDRVFLAVLPVAMAAEGWTIGDSPVHSGEDRIRLAELLADRAFNHLRGLP
;
A
#
# COMPACT_ATOMS: atom_id res chain seq x y z
N MET A 1 3.25 -11.05 -57.01
CA MET A 1 2.61 -11.19 -55.69
C MET A 1 3.71 -11.20 -54.63
N THR A 2 4.12 -10.04 -54.12
CA THR A 2 5.24 -9.88 -53.17
C THR A 2 4.69 -9.89 -51.74
N LEU A 3 4.50 -11.08 -51.18
CA LEU A 3 3.99 -11.29 -49.80
C LEU A 3 5.05 -11.01 -48.70
N ALA A 4 6.33 -11.02 -49.04
CA ALA A 4 7.43 -10.90 -48.09
C ALA A 4 7.48 -9.56 -47.29
N PRO A 5 7.33 -8.37 -47.90
CA PRO A 5 7.40 -7.11 -47.17
C PRO A 5 6.20 -6.88 -46.24
N GLU A 6 4.99 -7.34 -46.63
CA GLU A 6 3.79 -7.20 -45.80
C GLU A 6 3.86 -8.05 -44.53
N ILE A 7 4.41 -9.28 -44.63
CA ILE A 7 4.61 -10.16 -43.46
C ILE A 7 5.60 -9.52 -42.48
N ALA A 8 6.72 -8.99 -42.98
CA ALA A 8 7.73 -8.33 -42.15
C ALA A 8 7.20 -7.10 -41.40
N ASP A 9 6.34 -6.30 -42.03
CA ASP A 9 5.71 -5.15 -41.38
C ASP A 9 4.67 -5.55 -40.33
N VAL A 10 3.95 -6.65 -40.56
CA VAL A 10 3.02 -7.22 -39.57
C VAL A 10 3.79 -7.73 -38.34
N GLU A 11 4.92 -8.40 -38.52
CA GLU A 11 5.79 -8.87 -37.44
C GLU A 11 6.38 -7.71 -36.62
N LYS A 12 6.90 -6.67 -37.28
CA LYS A 12 7.37 -5.45 -36.59
C LYS A 12 6.28 -4.80 -35.76
N ARG A 13 5.06 -4.69 -36.29
CA ARG A 13 3.91 -4.15 -35.57
C ARG A 13 3.51 -5.05 -34.40
N ALA A 14 3.55 -6.37 -34.56
CA ALA A 14 3.26 -7.33 -33.50
C ALA A 14 4.28 -7.21 -32.36
N TYR A 15 5.57 -7.14 -32.68
CA TYR A 15 6.64 -6.92 -31.71
C TYR A 15 6.48 -5.58 -30.98
N ALA A 16 6.26 -4.48 -31.69
CA ALA A 16 6.05 -3.16 -31.09
C ALA A 16 4.83 -3.13 -30.15
N ARG A 17 3.74 -3.82 -30.51
CA ARG A 17 2.57 -4.00 -29.64
C ARG A 17 2.90 -4.82 -28.40
N GLY A 18 3.64 -5.92 -28.54
CA GLY A 18 4.09 -6.74 -27.42
C GLY A 18 4.98 -5.97 -26.45
N TYR A 19 5.95 -5.23 -26.98
CA TYR A 19 6.86 -4.39 -26.22
C TYR A 19 6.12 -3.28 -25.47
N SER A 20 5.26 -2.53 -26.15
CA SER A 20 4.46 -1.46 -25.52
C SER A 20 3.49 -1.98 -24.46
N ALA A 21 2.89 -3.17 -24.67
CA ALA A 21 2.09 -3.83 -23.65
C ALA A 21 2.94 -4.23 -22.42
N GLY A 22 4.16 -4.73 -22.64
CA GLY A 22 5.14 -5.02 -21.58
C GLY A 22 5.50 -3.78 -20.78
N CYS A 23 5.87 -2.68 -21.46
CA CYS A 23 6.16 -1.40 -20.82
C CYS A 23 4.97 -0.87 -20.01
N ARG A 24 3.74 -0.99 -20.55
CA ARG A 24 2.52 -0.56 -19.84
C ARG A 24 2.29 -1.40 -18.58
N ARG A 25 2.45 -2.72 -18.65
CA ARG A 25 2.32 -3.61 -17.49
C ARG A 25 3.36 -3.28 -16.41
N ALA A 26 4.62 -3.14 -16.80
CA ALA A 26 5.70 -2.78 -15.89
C ALA A 26 5.42 -1.44 -15.17
N ARG A 27 4.91 -0.44 -15.90
CA ARG A 27 4.52 0.84 -15.32
C ARG A 27 3.37 0.70 -14.32
N VAL A 28 2.32 -0.05 -14.65
CA VAL A 28 1.19 -0.30 -13.73
C VAL A 28 1.68 -0.99 -12.45
N GLU A 29 2.56 -1.97 -12.57
CA GLU A 29 3.12 -2.67 -11.41
C GLU A 29 3.98 -1.74 -10.55
N MET A 30 4.84 -0.93 -11.18
CA MET A 30 5.65 0.06 -10.49
C MET A 30 4.79 1.09 -9.76
N ASP A 31 3.76 1.64 -10.41
CA ASP A 31 2.83 2.60 -9.82
C ASP A 31 2.09 1.97 -8.62
N ALA A 32 1.67 0.71 -8.72
CA ALA A 32 1.04 -0.02 -7.62
C ALA A 32 2.00 -0.19 -6.43
N LYS A 33 3.25 -0.59 -6.68
CA LYS A 33 4.30 -0.69 -5.65
C LYS A 33 4.56 0.65 -4.97
N GLN A 34 4.63 1.74 -5.73
CA GLN A 34 4.83 3.08 -5.20
C GLN A 34 3.65 3.54 -4.33
N ARG A 35 2.41 3.28 -4.77
CA ARG A 35 1.21 3.59 -3.97
C ARG A 35 1.18 2.82 -2.65
N LEU A 36 1.50 1.52 -2.69
CA LEU A 36 1.59 0.70 -1.48
C LEU A 36 2.67 1.24 -0.53
N ALA A 37 3.87 1.53 -1.04
CA ALA A 37 4.96 2.10 -0.24
C ALA A 37 4.61 3.49 0.33
N ALA A 38 3.83 4.30 -0.39
CA ALA A 38 3.33 5.57 0.12
C ALA A 38 2.28 5.37 1.23
N ALA A 39 1.35 4.43 1.06
CA ALA A 39 0.35 4.09 2.07
C ALA A 39 1.01 3.57 3.36
N ASN A 40 1.97 2.65 3.26
CA ASN A 40 2.70 2.12 4.41
C ASN A 40 3.43 3.25 5.16
N ARG A 41 4.15 4.13 4.44
CA ARG A 41 4.82 5.28 5.07
C ARG A 41 3.87 6.25 5.77
N ALA A 42 2.66 6.42 5.24
CA ALA A 42 1.66 7.26 5.87
C ALA A 42 1.12 6.60 7.16
N TRP A 43 0.84 5.30 7.12
CA TRP A 43 0.44 4.54 8.31
C TRP A 43 1.54 4.53 9.38
N ASP A 44 2.80 4.29 9.01
CA ASP A 44 3.94 4.28 9.95
C ASP A 44 4.06 5.60 10.72
N ARG A 45 3.85 6.73 10.03
CA ARG A 45 3.88 8.07 10.66
C ARG A 45 2.76 8.23 11.68
N VAL A 46 1.56 7.75 11.35
CA VAL A 46 0.40 7.80 12.25
C VAL A 46 0.66 6.91 13.46
N PHE A 47 1.14 5.68 13.25
CA PHE A 47 1.51 4.76 14.32
C PHE A 47 2.54 5.37 15.28
N LEU A 48 3.64 5.91 14.74
CA LEU A 48 4.68 6.55 15.56
C LEU A 48 4.17 7.78 16.32
N ALA A 49 3.18 8.49 15.79
CA ALA A 49 2.57 9.64 16.46
C ALA A 49 1.67 9.22 17.63
N VAL A 50 0.94 8.11 17.53
CA VAL A 50 0.02 7.63 18.59
C VAL A 50 0.71 6.73 19.61
N LEU A 51 1.86 6.15 19.28
CA LEU A 51 2.58 5.22 20.14
C LEU A 51 2.86 5.78 21.56
N PRO A 52 3.32 7.03 21.76
CA PRO A 52 3.55 7.56 23.11
C PRO A 52 2.26 7.63 23.95
N VAL A 53 1.12 7.93 23.32
CA VAL A 53 -0.19 7.97 24.00
C VAL A 53 -0.58 6.58 24.47
N ALA A 54 -0.43 5.56 23.61
CA ALA A 54 -0.69 4.18 23.97
C ALA A 54 0.27 3.66 25.06
N MET A 55 1.53 4.10 25.02
CA MET A 55 2.52 3.77 26.05
C MET A 55 2.25 4.43 27.40
N ALA A 56 1.49 5.53 27.44
CA ALA A 56 1.06 6.20 28.67
C ALA A 56 -0.36 5.82 29.11
N ALA A 57 -1.05 4.94 28.36
CA ALA A 57 -2.45 4.60 28.59
C ALA A 57 -2.65 3.65 29.80
N GLU A 58 -2.64 4.20 31.01
CA GLU A 58 -2.94 3.47 32.24
C GLU A 58 -4.44 3.35 32.48
N GLY A 59 -4.91 2.14 32.85
CA GLY A 59 -6.33 1.88 33.11
C GLY A 59 -7.21 1.75 31.86
N TRP A 60 -6.60 1.74 30.67
CA TRP A 60 -7.32 1.54 29.41
C TRP A 60 -7.62 0.07 29.17
N THR A 61 -8.67 -0.20 28.39
CA THR A 61 -9.03 -1.54 27.94
C THR A 61 -9.11 -1.60 26.41
N ILE A 62 -8.77 -2.76 25.85
CA ILE A 62 -9.07 -3.13 24.47
C ILE A 62 -10.24 -4.11 24.53
N GLY A 63 -11.45 -3.62 24.23
CA GLY A 63 -12.68 -4.35 24.54
C GLY A 63 -12.80 -4.52 26.06
N ASP A 64 -12.91 -5.77 26.51
CA ASP A 64 -12.99 -6.11 27.94
C ASP A 64 -11.62 -6.46 28.57
N SER A 65 -10.55 -6.48 27.76
CA SER A 65 -9.20 -6.83 28.24
C SER A 65 -8.42 -5.58 28.63
N PRO A 66 -7.95 -5.47 29.89
CA PRO A 66 -7.15 -4.33 30.31
C PRO A 66 -5.75 -4.36 29.69
N VAL A 67 -5.21 -3.16 29.41
CA VAL A 67 -3.88 -2.96 28.84
C VAL A 67 -2.86 -2.96 29.98
N HIS A 68 -2.04 -4.01 30.05
CA HIS A 68 -1.09 -4.20 31.15
C HIS A 68 0.35 -4.45 30.70
N SER A 69 0.52 -5.07 29.53
CA SER A 69 1.83 -5.37 28.98
C SER A 69 2.28 -4.35 27.92
N GLY A 70 3.57 -4.37 27.58
CA GLY A 70 4.07 -3.61 26.43
C GLY A 70 3.42 -4.03 25.11
N GLU A 71 3.11 -5.32 24.96
CA GLU A 71 2.42 -5.86 23.78
C GLU A 71 0.99 -5.31 23.66
N ASP A 72 0.24 -5.25 24.77
CA ASP A 72 -1.09 -4.63 24.78
C ASP A 72 -1.04 -3.16 24.38
N ARG A 73 0.02 -2.45 24.80
CA ARG A 73 0.23 -1.04 24.44
C ARG A 73 0.58 -0.87 22.96
N ILE A 74 1.35 -1.79 22.38
CA ILE A 74 1.60 -1.81 20.93
C ILE A 74 0.29 -2.06 20.19
N ARG A 75 -0.48 -3.06 20.60
CA ARG A 75 -1.79 -3.37 20.01
C ARG A 75 -2.76 -2.19 20.12
N LEU A 76 -2.76 -1.49 21.25
CA LEU A 76 -3.54 -0.25 21.41
C LEU A 76 -3.09 0.82 20.41
N ALA A 77 -1.78 1.00 20.23
CA ALA A 77 -1.24 1.94 19.25
C ALA A 77 -1.65 1.59 17.81
N GLU A 78 -1.62 0.31 17.43
CA GLU A 78 -2.10 -0.17 16.13
C GLU A 78 -3.57 0.17 15.91
N LEU A 79 -4.44 -0.11 16.90
CA LEU A 79 -5.88 0.20 16.81
C LEU A 79 -6.16 1.70 16.68
N LEU A 80 -5.41 2.52 17.43
CA LEU A 80 -5.51 3.98 17.32
C LEU A 80 -4.99 4.47 15.96
N ALA A 81 -3.91 3.89 15.47
CA ALA A 81 -3.31 4.25 14.20
C ALA A 81 -4.22 3.90 13.03
N ASP A 82 -4.83 2.71 13.04
CA ASP A 82 -5.80 2.28 12.03
C ASP A 82 -7.00 3.23 11.98
N ARG A 83 -7.58 3.57 13.15
CA ARG A 83 -8.70 4.51 13.22
C ARG A 83 -8.32 5.90 12.70
N ALA A 84 -7.18 6.44 13.13
CA ALA A 84 -6.71 7.74 12.67
C ALA A 84 -6.38 7.73 11.17
N PHE A 85 -5.75 6.68 10.67
CA PHE A 85 -5.40 6.52 9.26
C PHE A 85 -6.65 6.37 8.37
N ASN A 86 -7.63 5.58 8.79
CA ASN A 86 -8.91 5.46 8.09
C ASN A 86 -9.65 6.80 8.07
N HIS A 87 -9.68 7.52 9.19
CA HIS A 87 -10.26 8.86 9.25
C HIS A 87 -9.60 9.83 8.26
N LEU A 88 -8.26 9.86 8.18
CA LEU A 88 -7.52 10.68 7.20
C LEU A 88 -7.83 10.32 5.74
N ARG A 89 -8.23 9.07 5.48
CA ARG A 89 -8.61 8.58 4.14
C ARG A 89 -10.09 8.74 3.83
N GLY A 90 -10.89 9.24 4.77
CA GLY A 90 -12.35 9.29 4.65
C GLY A 90 -13.01 7.90 4.66
N LEU A 91 -12.35 6.92 5.27
CA LEU A 91 -12.89 5.57 5.48
C LEU A 91 -13.52 5.49 6.88
N PRO A 92 -14.62 4.73 7.04
CA PRO A 92 -15.28 4.55 8.34
C PRO A 92 -14.40 3.85 9.37
#